data_AF-A0A7V3H6L2-F1
#
_entry.id   AF-A0A7V3H6L2-F1
#
_cell.length_a   1.000
_cell.length_b   1.000
_cell.length_c   1.000
_cell.angle_alpha   90.00
_cell.angle_beta   90.00
_cell.angle_gamma   90.00
#
_symmetry.space_group_name_H-M   'P 1'
#
loop_
_entity.id
_entity.type
_entity.pdbx_description
1 polymer ?
#
loop_
_entity_poly.entity_id
_entity_poly.type
_entity_poly.pdbx_seq_one_letter_code
_entity_poly.pdbx_strand_id
1 'polypeptide(L)'
;MGTAGSAPALVAGLMAVVASEEAMVGRLTADAATVRYGCLRDRLLAIIREDRRHARVLLEAACKRQGQSPPPAGGWLRVHGARHGPPFLRLQEDREAKLALAACYRALGHEAEVAGDGEAAALCRGLAAEETRHAQVLLDLLAATDPYHN
;
A
#
# COMPACT_ATOMS: atom_id res chain seq x y z
N MET A 1 27.02 21.86 -2.53
CA MET A 1 26.74 21.26 -3.84
C MET A 1 25.68 20.17 -3.64
N GLY A 2 24.53 20.28 -4.32
CA GLY A 2 23.59 19.16 -4.52
C GLY A 2 22.31 19.13 -3.66
N THR A 3 21.30 19.96 -3.96
CA THR A 3 19.91 19.73 -3.45
C THR A 3 18.83 19.83 -4.54
N ALA A 4 19.16 20.33 -5.73
CA ALA A 4 18.19 20.48 -6.82
C ALA A 4 17.71 19.15 -7.45
N GLY A 5 18.44 18.04 -7.25
CA GLY A 5 18.08 16.73 -7.79
C GLY A 5 17.24 15.83 -6.86
N SER A 6 17.07 16.20 -5.59
CA SER A 6 16.46 15.32 -4.59
C SER A 6 14.92 15.41 -4.56
N ALA A 7 14.37 16.60 -4.71
CA ALA A 7 12.92 16.81 -4.79
C ALA A 7 12.22 16.03 -5.94
N PRO A 8 12.70 16.04 -7.20
CA PRO A 8 12.08 15.26 -8.27
C PRO A 8 12.20 13.75 -8.07
N ALA A 9 13.29 13.27 -7.47
CA ALA A 9 13.48 11.85 -7.17
C ALA A 9 12.51 11.37 -6.08
N LEU A 10 12.37 12.14 -4.99
CA LEU A 10 11.42 11.84 -3.92
C LEU A 10 9.98 11.80 -4.43
N VAL A 11 9.60 12.75 -5.30
CA VAL A 11 8.27 12.76 -5.90
C VAL A 11 8.04 11.56 -6.82
N ALA A 12 9.03 11.19 -7.64
CA ALA A 12 8.94 9.99 -8.46
C ALA A 12 8.77 8.72 -7.60
N GLY A 13 9.50 8.63 -6.48
CA GLY A 13 9.37 7.55 -5.50
C GLY A 13 7.97 7.49 -4.88
N LEU A 14 7.43 8.62 -4.41
CA LEU A 14 6.06 8.70 -3.89
C LEU A 14 5.04 8.21 -4.91
N MET A 15 5.16 8.64 -6.18
CA MET A 15 4.25 8.23 -7.25
C MET A 15 4.37 6.74 -7.60
N ALA A 16 5.59 6.17 -7.52
CA ALA A 16 5.79 4.73 -7.71
C ALA A 16 5.10 3.91 -6.59
N VAL A 17 5.16 4.40 -5.35
CA VAL A 17 4.47 3.75 -4.22
C VAL A 17 2.95 3.90 -4.35
N VAL A 18 2.43 5.07 -4.78
CA VAL A 18 1.00 5.24 -5.11
C VAL A 18 0.53 4.19 -6.12
N ALA A 19 1.28 3.99 -7.21
CA ALA A 19 0.94 2.97 -8.21
C ALA A 19 0.94 1.54 -7.62
N SER A 20 1.84 1.27 -6.66
CA SER A 20 1.94 -0.02 -5.98
C SER A 20 0.76 -0.25 -5.02
N GLU A 21 0.32 0.77 -4.29
CA GLU A 21 -0.89 0.74 -3.45
C GLU A 21 -2.15 0.47 -4.29
N GLU A 22 -2.30 1.16 -5.42
CA GLU A 22 -3.44 0.95 -6.33
C GLU A 22 -3.45 -0.48 -6.92
N ALA A 23 -2.27 -1.00 -7.27
CA ALA A 23 -2.16 -2.40 -7.70
C ALA A 23 -2.56 -3.37 -6.57
N MET A 24 -2.19 -3.07 -5.33
CA MET A 24 -2.55 -3.86 -4.16
C MET A 24 -4.06 -3.83 -3.89
N VAL A 25 -4.67 -2.64 -3.94
CA VAL A 25 -6.12 -2.43 -3.87
C VAL A 25 -6.85 -3.25 -4.93
N GLY A 26 -6.37 -3.24 -6.17
CA GLY A 26 -6.95 -4.01 -7.27
C GLY A 26 -6.91 -5.52 -7.01
N ARG A 27 -5.76 -6.03 -6.55
CA ARG A 27 -5.59 -7.43 -6.14
C ARG A 27 -6.54 -7.80 -5.02
N LEU A 28 -6.43 -7.15 -3.86
CA LEU A 28 -7.24 -7.45 -2.68
C LEU A 28 -8.73 -7.35 -2.95
N THR A 29 -9.17 -6.41 -3.81
CA THR A 29 -10.58 -6.31 -4.21
C THR A 29 -11.05 -7.55 -4.96
N ALA A 30 -10.21 -8.10 -5.85
CA ALA A 30 -10.52 -9.34 -6.54
C ALA A 30 -10.55 -10.54 -5.59
N ASP A 31 -9.65 -10.59 -4.59
CA ASP A 31 -9.67 -11.60 -3.53
C ASP A 31 -10.93 -11.52 -2.68
N ALA A 32 -11.29 -10.31 -2.23
CA ALA A 32 -12.52 -10.09 -1.47
C ALA A 32 -13.78 -10.52 -2.24
N ALA A 33 -13.76 -10.43 -3.59
CA ALA A 33 -14.87 -10.87 -4.42
C ALA A 33 -15.00 -12.40 -4.53
N THR A 34 -13.90 -13.15 -4.38
CA THR A 34 -13.89 -14.63 -4.46
C THR A 34 -14.05 -15.30 -3.09
N VAL A 35 -13.77 -14.58 -2.00
CA VAL A 35 -13.93 -15.09 -0.63
C VAL A 35 -15.40 -15.26 -0.26
N ARG A 36 -15.79 -16.49 0.13
CA ARG A 36 -17.14 -16.83 0.61
C ARG A 36 -17.34 -16.61 2.11
N TYR A 37 -16.26 -16.41 2.88
CA TYR A 37 -16.31 -16.19 4.33
C TYR A 37 -16.50 -14.70 4.65
N GLY A 38 -17.66 -14.34 5.21
CA GLY A 38 -18.03 -12.94 5.46
C GLY A 38 -17.01 -12.16 6.31
N CYS A 39 -16.52 -12.76 7.39
CA CYS A 39 -15.53 -12.12 8.28
C CYS A 39 -14.18 -11.86 7.60
N LEU A 40 -13.72 -12.77 6.74
CA LEU A 40 -12.48 -12.61 5.96
C LEU A 40 -12.65 -11.51 4.91
N ARG A 41 -13.80 -11.51 4.22
CA ARG A 41 -14.13 -10.46 3.24
C ARG A 41 -14.17 -9.08 3.89
N ASP A 42 -14.80 -8.93 5.05
CA ASP A 42 -14.93 -7.63 5.72
C ASP A 42 -13.58 -7.09 6.18
N ARG A 43 -12.68 -7.96 6.67
CA ARG A 43 -11.29 -7.59 7.00
C ARG A 43 -10.49 -7.17 5.77
N LEU A 44 -10.61 -7.89 4.66
CA LEU A 44 -9.97 -7.49 3.40
C LEU A 44 -10.49 -6.13 2.90
N LEU A 45 -11.80 -5.90 2.97
CA LEU A 45 -12.41 -4.61 2.62
C LEU A 45 -11.93 -3.46 3.51
N ALA A 46 -11.64 -3.72 4.80
CA ALA A 46 -11.05 -2.74 5.68
C ALA A 46 -9.63 -2.36 5.23
N ILE A 47 -8.78 -3.35 4.93
CA ILE A 47 -7.43 -3.13 4.39
C ILE A 47 -7.50 -2.33 3.09
N ILE A 48 -8.36 -2.72 2.15
CA ILE A 48 -8.54 -2.00 0.87
C ILE A 48 -8.89 -0.51 1.07
N ARG A 49 -9.70 -0.18 2.07
CA ARG A 49 -10.05 1.21 2.37
C ARG A 49 -8.87 1.99 2.93
N GLU A 50 -8.05 1.36 3.76
CA GLU A 50 -6.82 1.94 4.31
C GLU A 50 -5.79 2.17 3.19
N ASP A 51 -5.55 1.20 2.32
CA ASP A 51 -4.61 1.31 1.18
C ASP A 51 -4.99 2.46 0.24
N ARG A 52 -6.29 2.61 -0.08
CA ARG A 52 -6.77 3.75 -0.86
C ARG A 52 -6.51 5.09 -0.17
N ARG A 53 -6.59 5.11 1.15
CA ARG A 53 -6.24 6.30 1.93
C ARG A 53 -4.73 6.55 1.88
N HIS A 54 -3.89 5.52 1.95
CA HIS A 54 -2.44 5.64 1.84
C HIS A 54 -2.05 6.24 0.47
N ALA A 55 -2.55 5.64 -0.62
CA ALA A 55 -2.34 6.13 -1.99
C ALA A 55 -2.74 7.61 -2.14
N ARG A 56 -3.89 7.99 -1.58
CA ARG A 56 -4.36 9.38 -1.61
C ARG A 56 -3.44 10.33 -0.86
N VAL A 57 -3.04 9.99 0.36
CA VAL A 57 -2.17 10.86 1.18
C VAL A 57 -0.80 11.04 0.52
N LEU A 58 -0.25 9.99 -0.09
CA LEU A 58 1.01 10.07 -0.83
C LEU A 58 0.89 10.92 -2.09
N LEU A 59 -0.21 10.79 -2.81
CA LEU A 59 -0.49 11.63 -3.98
C LEU A 59 -0.60 13.10 -3.58
N GLU A 60 -1.33 13.40 -2.51
CA GLU A 60 -1.44 14.76 -1.96
C GLU A 60 -0.04 15.30 -1.55
N ALA A 61 0.79 14.46 -0.93
CA ALA A 61 2.16 14.78 -0.58
C ALA A 61 3.04 15.04 -1.82
N ALA A 62 2.89 14.25 -2.88
CA ALA A 62 3.60 14.42 -4.15
C ALA A 62 3.17 15.69 -4.88
N CYS A 63 1.86 15.94 -5.00
CA CYS A 63 1.30 17.14 -5.62
C CYS A 63 1.74 18.41 -4.89
N LYS A 64 1.72 18.43 -3.54
CA LYS A 64 2.20 19.55 -2.72
C LYS A 64 3.65 19.90 -3.06
N ARG A 65 4.52 18.90 -3.24
CA ARG A 65 5.94 19.08 -3.60
C ARG A 65 6.15 19.56 -5.04
N GLN A 66 5.21 19.28 -5.93
CA GLN A 66 5.21 19.79 -7.30
C GLN A 66 4.52 21.16 -7.43
N GLY A 67 3.96 21.72 -6.35
CA GLY A 67 3.13 22.93 -6.41
C GLY A 67 1.82 22.73 -7.20
N GLN A 68 1.36 21.49 -7.33
CA GLN A 68 0.14 21.13 -8.04
C GLN A 68 -1.02 20.90 -7.05
N SER A 69 -2.24 21.14 -7.51
CA SER A 69 -3.43 20.79 -6.75
C SER A 69 -3.71 19.29 -6.89
N PRO A 70 -4.02 18.57 -5.80
CA PRO A 70 -4.35 17.15 -5.90
C PRO A 70 -5.62 16.94 -6.75
N PRO A 71 -5.67 15.88 -7.56
CA PRO A 71 -6.85 15.60 -8.37
C PRO A 71 -8.04 15.19 -7.50
N PRO A 72 -9.28 15.44 -7.96
CA PRO A 72 -10.48 15.13 -7.21
C PRO A 72 -10.60 13.63 -6.92
N ALA A 73 -11.10 13.30 -5.74
CA ALA A 73 -11.32 11.92 -5.30
C ALA A 73 -12.29 11.20 -6.25
N GLY A 74 -11.83 10.16 -6.95
CA GLY A 74 -12.68 9.32 -7.80
C GLY A 74 -12.08 8.83 -9.13
N GLY A 75 -10.94 9.38 -9.57
CA GLY A 75 -10.38 9.07 -10.90
C GLY A 75 -9.53 7.79 -11.03
N TRP A 76 -9.29 7.04 -9.96
CA TRP A 76 -8.14 6.12 -9.88
C TRP A 76 -8.48 4.65 -10.05
N LEU A 77 -9.76 4.30 -10.14
CA LEU A 77 -10.20 2.90 -10.22
C LEU A 77 -10.04 2.34 -11.65
N ARG A 78 -8.80 2.04 -12.07
CA ARG A 78 -8.58 1.06 -13.14
C ARG A 78 -8.12 -0.25 -12.54
N VAL A 79 -9.08 -1.15 -12.40
CA VAL A 79 -8.87 -2.54 -11.97
C VAL A 79 -8.02 -3.25 -13.03
N HIS A 80 -6.77 -3.53 -12.70
CA HIS A 80 -5.95 -4.46 -13.50
C HIS A 80 -6.29 -5.90 -13.12
N GLY A 81 -6.53 -6.73 -14.14
CA GLY A 81 -7.12 -8.06 -14.04
C GLY A 81 -6.37 -9.00 -13.09
N ALA A 82 -7.14 -9.70 -12.27
CA ALA A 82 -6.63 -10.68 -11.32
C ALA A 82 -6.13 -11.94 -12.03
N ARG A 83 -4.98 -12.46 -11.57
CA ARG A 83 -4.63 -13.87 -11.79
C ARG A 83 -5.49 -14.73 -10.87
N HIS A 84 -6.04 -15.80 -11.43
CA HIS A 84 -6.88 -16.75 -10.71
C HIS A 84 -6.01 -17.82 -10.02
N GLY A 85 -6.12 -17.92 -8.69
CA GLY A 85 -5.43 -18.93 -7.88
C GLY A 85 -6.19 -19.23 -6.57
N PRO A 86 -5.84 -20.30 -5.84
CA PRO A 86 -6.50 -20.68 -4.58
C PRO A 86 -6.35 -19.58 -3.50
N PRO A 87 -7.40 -19.28 -2.71
CA PRO A 87 -7.42 -18.13 -1.81
C PRO A 87 -6.33 -18.13 -0.72
N PHE A 88 -5.88 -19.30 -0.27
CA PHE A 88 -4.82 -19.41 0.75
C PHE A 88 -3.42 -19.07 0.22
N LEU A 89 -3.12 -19.41 -1.04
CA LEU A 89 -1.86 -19.00 -1.67
C LEU A 89 -1.82 -17.48 -1.87
N ARG A 90 -2.98 -16.90 -2.20
CA ARG A 90 -3.09 -15.46 -2.45
C ARG A 90 -2.94 -14.62 -1.19
N LEU A 91 -3.49 -15.05 -0.05
CA LEU A 91 -3.30 -14.32 1.22
C LEU A 91 -1.83 -14.29 1.67
N GLN A 92 -1.05 -15.35 1.40
CA GLN A 92 0.39 -15.37 1.67
C GLN A 92 1.14 -14.44 0.70
N GLU A 93 0.83 -14.49 -0.59
CA GLU A 93 1.38 -13.58 -1.60
C GLU A 93 1.01 -12.10 -1.33
N ASP A 94 -0.19 -11.85 -0.81
CA ASP A 94 -0.68 -10.53 -0.41
C ASP A 94 0.09 -10.03 0.82
N ARG A 95 0.33 -10.91 1.80
CA ARG A 95 1.16 -10.60 2.97
C ARG A 95 2.59 -10.23 2.56
N GLU A 96 3.20 -11.01 1.67
CA GLU A 96 4.55 -10.73 1.17
C GLU A 96 4.60 -9.41 0.40
N ALA A 97 3.57 -9.11 -0.40
CA ALA A 97 3.43 -7.83 -1.08
C ALA A 97 3.30 -6.65 -0.09
N LYS A 98 2.55 -6.82 1.01
CA LYS A 98 2.46 -5.82 2.09
C LYS A 98 3.81 -5.56 2.75
N LEU A 99 4.59 -6.60 3.02
CA LEU A 99 5.93 -6.45 3.59
C LEU A 99 6.90 -5.76 2.61
N ALA A 100 6.78 -6.05 1.31
CA ALA A 100 7.55 -5.37 0.27
C ALA A 100 7.18 -3.87 0.18
N LEU A 101 5.88 -3.53 0.21
CA LEU A 101 5.41 -2.14 0.30
C LEU A 101 5.96 -1.43 1.54
N ALA A 102 5.89 -2.06 2.71
CA ALA A 102 6.48 -1.53 3.94
C ALA A 102 7.99 -1.25 3.80
N ALA A 103 8.73 -2.12 3.10
CA ALA A 103 10.14 -1.89 2.81
C ALA A 103 10.36 -0.71 1.86
N CYS A 104 9.54 -0.58 0.81
CA CYS A 104 9.57 0.57 -0.10
C CYS A 104 9.32 1.89 0.65
N TYR A 105 8.33 1.94 1.55
CA TYR A 105 8.09 3.10 2.40
C TYR A 105 9.28 3.44 3.30
N ARG A 106 9.93 2.45 3.91
CA ARG A 106 11.11 2.72 4.75
C ARG A 106 12.28 3.28 3.93
N ALA A 107 12.53 2.72 2.75
CA ALA A 107 13.56 3.22 1.84
C ALA A 107 13.27 4.67 1.43
N LEU A 108 12.05 4.94 0.99
CA LEU A 108 11.62 6.28 0.59
C LEU A 108 11.65 7.28 1.76
N GLY A 109 11.28 6.83 2.96
CA GLY A 109 11.35 7.65 4.18
C GLY A 109 12.80 8.00 4.54
N HIS A 110 13.74 7.08 4.34
CA HIS A 110 15.16 7.36 4.52
C HIS A 110 15.68 8.36 3.47
N GLU A 111 15.31 8.19 2.20
CA GLU A 111 15.65 9.14 1.14
C GLU A 111 15.11 10.55 1.43
N ALA A 112 13.86 10.64 1.92
CA ALA A 112 13.25 11.90 2.34
C ALA A 112 14.00 12.54 3.51
N GLU A 113 14.45 11.74 4.48
CA GLU A 113 15.22 12.24 5.63
C GLU A 113 16.58 12.79 5.20
N VAL A 114 17.30 12.07 4.31
CA VAL A 114 18.56 12.54 3.71
C VAL A 114 18.35 13.81 2.89
N ALA A 115 17.19 13.96 2.25
CA ALA A 115 16.79 15.16 1.52
C ALA A 115 16.42 16.37 2.41
N GLY A 116 16.30 16.18 3.73
CA GLY A 116 15.84 17.20 4.67
C GLY A 116 14.31 17.38 4.71
N ASP A 117 13.55 16.47 4.10
CA ASP A 117 12.09 16.48 4.09
C ASP A 117 11.51 15.62 5.24
N GLY A 118 11.55 16.19 6.44
CA GLY A 118 11.06 15.52 7.65
C GLY A 118 9.57 15.16 7.62
N GLU A 119 8.75 15.93 6.88
CA GLU A 119 7.32 15.66 6.70
C GLU A 119 7.11 14.37 5.89
N ALA A 120 7.77 14.24 4.73
CA ALA A 120 7.72 13.00 3.93
C ALA A 120 8.32 11.81 4.68
N ALA A 121 9.43 12.01 5.40
CA ALA A 121 10.07 10.94 6.15
C ALA A 121 9.14 10.38 7.25
N ALA A 122 8.48 11.26 8.00
CA ALA A 122 7.51 10.87 9.02
C ALA A 122 6.28 10.16 8.42
N LEU A 123 5.75 10.69 7.31
CA LEU A 123 4.65 10.06 6.58
C LEU A 123 5.00 8.64 6.13
N CYS A 124 6.14 8.47 5.46
CA CYS A 124 6.56 7.16 4.97
C CYS A 124 6.79 6.16 6.12
N ARG A 125 7.36 6.60 7.25
CA ARG A 125 7.49 5.73 8.43
C ARG A 125 6.15 5.29 9.01
N GLY A 126 5.17 6.20 9.07
CA GLY A 126 3.82 5.88 9.52
C GLY A 126 3.15 4.83 8.62
N LEU A 127 3.18 5.06 7.31
CA LEU A 127 2.61 4.13 6.33
C LEU A 127 3.33 2.77 6.33
N ALA A 128 4.65 2.74 6.49
CA ALA A 128 5.39 1.48 6.62
C ALA A 128 4.92 0.64 7.82
N ALA A 129 4.56 1.29 8.94
CA ALA A 129 4.03 0.60 10.11
C ALA A 129 2.60 0.07 9.86
N GLU A 130 1.76 0.85 9.18
CA GLU A 130 0.41 0.43 8.78
C GLU A 130 0.45 -0.78 7.83
N GLU A 131 1.31 -0.77 6.80
CA GLU A 131 1.50 -1.90 5.89
C GLU A 131 2.01 -3.16 6.61
N THR A 132 2.91 -2.98 7.59
CA THR A 132 3.39 -4.10 8.42
C THR A 132 2.26 -4.67 9.28
N ARG A 133 1.37 -3.82 9.80
CA ARG A 133 0.18 -4.24 10.55
C ARG A 133 -0.79 -5.01 9.64
N HIS A 134 -1.01 -4.57 8.40
CA HIS A 134 -1.83 -5.32 7.44
C HIS A 134 -1.25 -6.69 7.12
N ALA A 135 0.07 -6.78 6.93
CA ALA A 135 0.74 -8.07 6.74
C ALA A 135 0.51 -9.03 7.92
N GLN A 136 0.49 -8.51 9.15
CA GLN A 136 0.16 -9.31 10.33
C GLN A 136 -1.30 -9.76 10.33
N VAL A 137 -2.24 -8.88 9.98
CA VAL A 137 -3.67 -9.26 9.87
C VAL A 137 -3.87 -10.37 8.84
N LEU A 138 -3.18 -10.30 7.70
CA LEU A 138 -3.23 -11.35 6.67
C LEU A 138 -2.63 -12.67 7.17
N LEU A 139 -1.56 -12.63 7.97
CA LEU A 139 -0.99 -13.82 8.62
C LEU A 139 -1.97 -14.45 9.61
N ASP A 140 -2.61 -13.64 10.47
CA ASP A 140 -3.58 -14.11 11.45
C ASP A 140 -4.80 -14.75 10.75
N LEU A 141 -5.19 -14.20 9.60
CA LEU A 141 -6.24 -14.74 8.74
C LEU A 141 -5.85 -16.09 8.13
N LEU A 142 -4.61 -16.21 7.62
CA LEU A 142 -4.08 -17.49 7.12
C LEU A 142 -4.13 -18.57 8.20
N ALA A 143 -3.61 -18.26 9.40
CA ALA A 143 -3.60 -19.19 10.52
C ALA A 143 -5.01 -19.63 10.93
N ALA A 144 -5.99 -18.73 10.89
CA ALA A 144 -7.39 -19.04 11.18
C ALA A 144 -8.09 -19.89 10.10
N THR A 145 -7.51 -19.99 8.90
CA THR A 145 -8.05 -20.76 7.78
C THR A 145 -7.32 -22.09 7.50
N ASP A 146 -6.24 -22.38 8.24
CA ASP A 146 -5.48 -23.62 8.10
C ASP A 146 -6.26 -24.81 8.70
N PRO A 147 -6.61 -25.85 7.89
CA PRO A 147 -7.31 -27.03 8.39
C PRO A 147 -6.49 -27.89 9.35
N TYR A 148 -5.18 -27.64 9.54
CA TYR A 148 -4.32 -28.44 10.42
C TYR A 148 -4.14 -27.87 11.84
N HIS A 149 -4.88 -26.81 12.20
CA HIS A 149 -4.85 -26.19 13.53
C HIS A 149 -6.16 -26.34 14.35
N ASN A 150 -6.85 -27.47 14.23
CA ASN A 150 -7.82 -27.97 15.22
C ASN A 150 -7.47 -29.38 15.67
#